data_AF-A0A0F9KT22-F1
#
_entry.id   AF-A0A0F9KT22-F1
#
_cell.length_a   1.000
_cell.length_b   1.000
_cell.length_c   1.000
_cell.angle_alpha   90.00
_cell.angle_beta   90.00
_cell.angle_gamma   90.00
#
_symmetry.space_group_name_H-M   'P 1'
#
loop_
_entity.id
_entity.type
_entity.pdbx_description
1 polymer ?
#
loop_
_entity_poly.entity_id
_entity_poly.type
_entity_poly.pdbx_seq_one_letter_code
_entity_poly.pdbx_strand_id
1 'polypeptide(L)' 'VVRIKEPLYRWSNWKITDKSGPFKKLDSRTIAFDVEVKPDGETVVTYTVEYWW' A
#
# COMPACT_ATOMS: atom_id res chain seq x y z
N VAL A 1 14.31 -1.14 -7.31
CA VAL A 1 13.07 -1.35 -6.52
C VAL A 1 12.82 -0.10 -5.69
N VAL A 2 11.64 0.48 -5.83
CA VAL A 2 11.18 1.65 -5.07
C VAL A 2 10.20 1.15 -4.01
N ARG A 3 10.35 1.65 -2.77
CA ARG A 3 9.43 1.34 -1.68
C ARG A 3 8.53 2.54 -1.40
N ILE A 4 7.24 2.38 -1.65
CA ILE A 4 6.21 3.35 -1.30
C ILE A 4 5.71 3.00 0.10
N LYS A 5 5.85 3.94 1.05
CA LYS A 5 5.30 3.79 2.40
C LYS A 5 4.02 4.59 2.50
N GLU A 6 2.93 3.90 2.80
CA GLU A 6 1.60 4.49 2.89
C GLU A 6 1.08 4.44 4.34
N PRO A 7 0.98 5.60 5.01
CA PRO A 7 0.34 5.70 6.31
C PRO A 7 -1.19 5.75 6.17
N LEU A 8 -1.86 4.70 6.63
CA LEU A 8 -3.30 4.57 6.67
C LEU A 8 -3.89 5.51 7.73
N TYR A 9 -4.83 6.35 7.28
CA TYR A 9 -5.22 7.54 8.03
C TYR A 9 -6.29 7.29 9.10
N ARG A 10 -7.12 6.23 9.00
CA ARG A 10 -8.22 5.95 9.95
C ARG A 10 -8.03 4.65 10.70
N TRP A 11 -8.38 4.64 12.00
CA TRP A 11 -8.45 3.47 12.89
C TRP A 11 -7.21 2.54 12.85
N SER A 12 -7.18 1.51 13.71
CA SER A 12 -6.12 0.48 13.67
C SER A 12 -6.60 -0.81 12.98
N ASN A 13 -7.92 -0.91 12.80
CA ASN A 13 -8.61 -2.03 12.20
C ASN A 13 -8.95 -1.66 10.74
N TRP A 14 -8.28 -2.34 9.81
CA TRP A 14 -8.43 -2.12 8.38
C TRP A 14 -8.08 -3.36 7.57
N LYS A 15 -8.56 -3.40 6.33
CA LYS A 15 -8.26 -4.43 5.34
C LYS A 15 -8.10 -3.78 3.97
N ILE A 16 -7.07 -4.21 3.25
CA ILE A 16 -6.96 -3.91 1.82
C ILE A 16 -7.85 -4.88 1.06
N THR A 17 -8.88 -4.36 0.42
CA THR A 17 -9.87 -5.15 -0.32
C THR A 17 -9.48 -5.33 -1.78
N ASP A 18 -8.95 -4.28 -2.40
CA ASP A 18 -8.44 -4.28 -3.76
C ASP A 18 -7.01 -3.75 -3.81
N LYS A 19 -6.16 -4.36 -4.63
CA LYS A 19 -4.75 -3.98 -4.76
C LYS A 19 -4.21 -4.36 -6.14
N SER A 20 -3.51 -3.42 -6.79
CA SER A 20 -2.82 -3.71 -8.04
C SER A 20 -1.50 -4.48 -7.86
N GLY A 21 -1.00 -4.58 -6.63
CA GLY A 21 0.27 -5.24 -6.33
C GLY A 21 0.40 -5.79 -4.92
N PRO A 22 1.46 -6.58 -4.65
CA PRO A 22 1.75 -7.08 -3.32
C PRO A 22 2.13 -5.93 -2.38
N PHE A 23 1.60 -5.96 -1.16
CA PHE A 23 1.97 -5.04 -0.09
C PHE A 23 2.43 -5.81 1.14
N LYS A 24 3.23 -5.13 1.96
CA LYS A 24 3.65 -5.60 3.28
C LYS A 24 3.04 -4.71 4.34
N LYS A 25 2.39 -5.31 5.33
CA LYS A 25 1.97 -4.59 6.54
C LYS A 25 3.19 -4.38 7.42
N LEU A 26 3.59 -3.13 7.64
CA LEU A 26 4.73 -2.80 8.48
C LEU A 26 4.33 -2.69 9.95
N ASP A 27 3.16 -2.08 10.21
CA ASP A 27 2.60 -1.92 11.54
C ASP A 27 1.06 -1.82 11.49
N SER A 28 0.41 -1.41 12.58
CA SER A 28 -1.05 -1.30 12.66
C SER A 28 -1.66 -0.19 11.80
N ARG A 29 -0.87 0.74 11.26
CA ARG A 29 -1.32 1.89 10.46
C ARG A 29 -0.48 2.14 9.21
N THR A 30 0.54 1.33 8.93
CA THR A 30 1.43 1.56 7.78
C THR A 30 1.52 0.32 6.92
N ILE A 31 1.35 0.51 5.61
CA ILE A 31 1.65 -0.50 4.59
C ILE A 31 2.78 -0.02 3.68
N ALA A 32 3.48 -0.97 3.07
CA ALA A 32 4.50 -0.68 2.08
C ALA A 32 4.30 -1.50 0.81
N PHE A 33 4.45 -0.83 -0.33
CA PHE A 33 4.48 -1.46 -1.63
C PHE A 33 5.92 -1.45 -2.15
N ASP A 34 6.44 -2.63 -2.49
CA ASP A 34 7.73 -2.78 -3.15
C ASP A 34 7.46 -2.88 -4.66
N VAL A 35 7.82 -1.84 -5.42
CA VAL A 35 7.50 -1.72 -6.84
C VAL A 35 8.78 -1.65 -7.65
N GLU A 36 8.85 -2.42 -8.74
CA GLU A 36 9.93 -2.32 -9.69
C GLU A 36 9.58 -1.31 -10.78
N VAL A 37 10.27 -0.17 -10.77
CA VAL A 37 10.12 0.87 -11.79
C VAL A 37 11.29 0.75 -12.75
N LYS A 38 11.00 0.57 -14.03
CA LYS A 38 12.01 0.54 -15.10
C LYS A 38 12.60 1.95 -15.31
N PRO A 39 13.85 2.08 -15.82
CA PRO A 39 14.38 3.37 -16.23
C PRO A 39 13.41 4.08 -17.19
N ASP A 40 13.14 5.36 -16.94
CA ASP A 40 12.17 6.19 -17.67
C ASP A 40 10.73 5.62 -17.74
N GLY A 41 10.41 4.64 -16.88
CA GLY A 41 9.09 4.03 -16.79
C GLY A 41 8.25 4.64 -15.67
N GLU A 42 6.93 4.58 -15.83
CA GLU A 42 5.96 4.90 -14.79
C GLU A 42 5.35 3.62 -14.24
N THR A 43 5.07 3.58 -12.94
CA THR A 43 4.30 2.49 -12.34
C THR A 43 3.29 3.04 -11.36
N VAL A 44 2.02 2.72 -11.60
CA VAL A 44 0.89 3.19 -10.79
C VAL A 44 0.45 2.08 -9.86
N VAL A 45 0.36 2.40 -8.56
CA VAL A 45 -0.18 1.49 -7.55
C VAL A 45 -1.55 2.00 -7.13
N THR A 46 -2.57 1.16 -7.28
CA THR A 46 -3.93 1.43 -6.80
C THR A 46 -4.27 0.44 -5.70
N TYR A 47 -4.95 0.92 -4.66
CA TYR A 47 -5.41 0.09 -3.57
C TYR A 47 -6.67 0.69 -2.94
N THR A 48 -7.52 -0.17 -2.42
CA THR A 48 -8.73 0.21 -1.68
C THR A 48 -8.63 -0.27 -0.25
N VAL A 49 -8.90 0.62 0.70
CA VAL A 49 -8.86 0.34 2.14
C VAL A 49 -10.25 0.42 2.72
N GLU A 50 -10.66 -0.66 3.38
CA GLU A 50 -11.85 -0.69 4.21
C GLU A 50 -11.44 -0.58 5.68
N TYR A 51 -12.10 0.32 6.41
CA TYR A 51 -11.82 0.61 7.81
C TYR A 51 -13.02 0.20 8.67
N TRP A 52 -12.78 -0.40 9.83
CA TRP A 52 -13.81 -0.67 10.84
C TRP A 52 -13.26 -0.40 12.26
N TRP A 53 -14.14 -0.45 13.26
CA TRP A 53 -13.79 -0.21 14.67
C TRP A 53 -13.46 -1.52 15.39
#